data_AF-E6LCS3-F1
#
_entry.id   AF-E6LCS3-F1
#
_cell.length_a   1.000
_cell.length_b   1.000
_cell.length_c   1.000
_cell.angle_alpha   90.00
_cell.angle_beta   90.00
_cell.angle_gamma   90.00
#
_symmetry.space_group_name_H-M   'P 1'
#
loop_
_entity.id
_entity.type
_entity.pdbx_description
1 polymer ?
#
loop_
_entity_poly.entity_id
_entity_poly.type
_entity_poly.pdbx_seq_one_letter_code
_entity_poly.pdbx_strand_id
1 'polypeptide(L)'
;MYQLNFQPVLAGEDTIHVEEGNFVRDQEIFPPDVLVEQEKILQIGLPIYVFPIWWNGMPAIMKGYFDRVFQNGFAYSFESEEPKKEFCGEEGVVFDTDWLASSK
;
A
#
# COMPACT_ATOMS: atom_id res chain seq x y z
N MET A 1 -11.45 1.77 -5.59
CA MET A 1 -10.34 2.48 -6.27
C MET A 1 -10.77 3.23 -7.52
N TYR A 2 -11.25 2.59 -8.60
CA TYR A 2 -11.65 3.30 -9.83
C TYR A 2 -12.71 4.38 -9.59
N GLN A 3 -13.78 4.09 -8.85
CA GLN A 3 -14.81 5.09 -8.50
C GLN A 3 -14.28 6.24 -7.63
N LEU A 4 -13.21 6.00 -6.86
CA LEU A 4 -12.57 7.02 -6.05
C LEU A 4 -11.60 7.88 -6.87
N ASN A 5 -11.36 7.55 -8.14
CA ASN A 5 -10.30 8.12 -8.97
C ASN A 5 -8.95 8.16 -8.23
N PHE A 6 -8.65 7.10 -7.45
CA PHE A 6 -7.42 7.02 -6.68
C PHE A 6 -6.22 7.18 -7.61
N GLN A 7 -5.26 8.04 -7.24
CA GLN A 7 -4.02 8.25 -7.99
C GLN A 7 -3.02 7.14 -7.63
N PRO A 8 -2.73 6.18 -8.53
CA PRO A 8 -1.85 5.07 -8.18
C PRO A 8 -0.36 5.37 -8.41
N VAL A 9 -0.02 6.51 -9.00
CA VAL A 9 1.38 6.84 -9.32
C VAL A 9 2.07 7.41 -8.09
N LEU A 10 3.10 6.71 -7.62
CA LEU A 10 4.02 7.21 -6.60
C LEU A 10 4.75 8.45 -7.16
N ALA A 11 4.56 9.60 -6.51
CA ALA A 11 5.08 10.89 -6.96
C ALA A 11 6.07 11.48 -5.95
N GLY A 12 6.58 12.68 -6.23
CA GLY A 12 7.54 13.39 -5.35
C GLY A 12 7.04 13.50 -3.90
N GLU A 13 5.76 13.76 -3.71
CA GLU A 13 5.14 13.88 -2.37
C GLU A 13 5.16 12.58 -1.55
N ASP A 14 5.31 11.43 -2.22
CA ASP A 14 5.41 10.10 -1.61
C ASP A 14 6.87 9.69 -1.34
N THR A 15 7.86 10.52 -1.74
CA THR A 15 9.24 10.08 -1.86
C THR A 15 9.91 9.94 -0.50
N ILE A 16 10.58 8.81 -0.35
CA ILE A 16 11.54 8.52 0.72
C ILE A 16 12.89 8.26 0.09
N HIS A 17 13.95 8.75 0.71
CA HIS A 17 15.33 8.55 0.30
C HIS A 17 16.19 8.20 1.50
N VAL A 18 17.44 7.82 1.24
CA VAL A 18 18.38 7.45 2.31
C VAL A 18 19.38 8.59 2.50
N GLU A 19 19.42 9.13 3.72
CA GLU A 19 20.43 10.10 4.16
C GLU A 19 21.19 9.55 5.37
N GLU A 20 22.52 9.48 5.27
CA GLU A 20 23.39 8.99 6.35
C GLU A 20 22.99 7.60 6.89
N GLY A 21 22.42 6.75 6.03
CA GLY A 21 21.94 5.41 6.39
C GLY A 21 20.53 5.36 6.98
N ASN A 22 19.86 6.51 7.14
CA ASN A 22 18.48 6.60 7.63
C ASN A 22 17.52 6.85 6.48
N PHE A 23 16.33 6.25 6.55
CA PHE A 23 15.25 6.57 5.62
C PHE A 23 14.60 7.90 6.02
N VAL A 24 14.67 8.88 5.14
CA VAL A 24 14.15 10.24 5.33
C VAL A 24 13.02 10.47 4.34
N ARG A 25 11.97 11.15 4.79
CA ARG A 25 10.88 11.62 3.94
C ARG A 25 11.07 13.10 3.63
N ASP A 26 10.86 13.48 2.38
CA ASP A 26 10.93 14.89 1.95
C ASP A 26 9.83 15.74 2.59
N GLN A 27 8.66 15.15 2.80
CA GLN A 27 7.50 15.78 3.44
C GLN A 27 7.36 15.26 4.87
N GLU A 28 6.90 16.10 5.79
CA GLU A 28 6.62 15.66 7.17
C GLU A 28 5.31 14.86 7.26
N ILE A 29 4.38 15.12 6.34
CA ILE A 29 3.02 14.59 6.34
C ILE A 29 2.79 13.78 5.07
N PHE A 30 2.12 12.63 5.17
CA PHE A 30 1.69 11.85 4.01
C PHE A 30 0.72 12.66 3.13
N PRO A 31 0.66 12.38 1.81
CA PRO A 31 -0.34 13.00 0.94
C PRO A 31 -1.77 12.84 1.49
N PRO A 32 -2.66 13.84 1.33
CA PRO A 32 -3.99 13.82 1.95
C PRO A 32 -4.85 12.61 1.56
N ASP A 33 -4.74 12.14 0.32
CA ASP A 33 -5.46 10.96 -0.14
C ASP A 33 -4.93 9.66 0.48
N VAL A 34 -3.62 9.58 0.71
CA VAL A 34 -2.97 8.48 1.42
C VAL A 34 -3.38 8.45 2.90
N LEU A 35 -3.39 9.60 3.59
CA LEU A 35 -3.81 9.68 4.99
C LEU A 35 -5.23 9.15 5.19
N VAL A 36 -6.17 9.55 4.34
CA VAL A 36 -7.56 9.09 4.40
C VAL A 36 -7.65 7.57 4.31
N GLU A 37 -6.82 6.94 3.47
CA GLU A 37 -6.82 5.48 3.32
C GLU A 37 -6.12 4.78 4.49
N GLN A 38 -5.02 5.33 5.00
CA GLN A 38 -4.35 4.84 6.22
C GLN A 38 -5.28 4.89 7.43
N GLU A 39 -6.00 5.99 7.63
CA GLU A 39 -6.99 6.15 8.71
C GLU A 39 -8.11 5.12 8.60
N LYS A 40 -8.64 4.89 7.39
CA LYS A 40 -9.66 3.85 7.16
C LYS A 40 -9.13 2.48 7.52
N ILE A 41 -7.92 2.13 7.08
CA ILE A 41 -7.31 0.83 7.37
C ILE A 41 -7.15 0.63 8.88
N LEU A 42 -6.70 1.66 9.62
CA LEU A 42 -6.55 1.58 11.08
C LEU A 42 -7.87 1.37 11.83
N GLN A 43 -8.99 1.78 11.24
CA GLN A 43 -10.33 1.61 11.83
C GLN A 43 -10.97 0.26 11.49
N ILE A 44 -10.38 -0.53 10.58
CA ILE A 44 -10.96 -1.78 10.08
C ILE A 44 -10.26 -2.98 10.74
N GLY A 45 -11.05 -3.92 11.27
CA GLY A 45 -10.51 -5.14 11.89
C GLY A 45 -10.01 -6.19 10.89
N LEU A 46 -10.59 -6.24 9.68
CA LEU A 46 -10.18 -7.18 8.62
C LEU A 46 -10.30 -6.53 7.23
N PRO A 47 -9.20 -6.04 6.63
CA PRO A 47 -9.22 -5.53 5.26
C PRO A 47 -9.45 -6.66 4.25
N ILE A 48 -10.35 -6.41 3.29
CA ILE A 48 -10.65 -7.32 2.17
C ILE A 48 -10.31 -6.62 0.85
N TYR A 49 -9.47 -7.26 0.04
CA TYR A 49 -9.05 -6.77 -1.27
C TYR A 49 -9.63 -7.67 -2.36
N VAL A 50 -10.34 -7.06 -3.31
CA VAL A 50 -10.99 -7.79 -4.42
C VAL A 50 -10.51 -7.22 -5.75
N PHE A 51 -9.89 -8.04 -6.60
CA PHE A 51 -9.41 -7.60 -7.91
C PHE A 51 -9.22 -8.75 -8.91
N PRO A 52 -9.33 -8.51 -10.22
CA PRO A 52 -8.94 -9.50 -11.22
C PRO A 52 -7.42 -9.67 -11.28
N ILE A 53 -6.95 -10.90 -11.53
CA ILE A 53 -5.54 -11.15 -11.82
C ILE A 53 -5.21 -10.58 -13.20
N TRP A 54 -4.32 -9.60 -13.26
CA TRP A 54 -3.70 -9.09 -14.48
C TRP A 54 -2.20 -9.30 -14.41
N TRP A 55 -1.61 -9.94 -15.43
CA TRP A 55 -0.18 -10.23 -15.49
C TRP A 55 0.37 -10.95 -14.25
N ASN A 56 -0.35 -11.98 -13.77
CA ASN A 56 -0.01 -12.76 -12.57
C ASN A 56 0.04 -11.95 -11.26
N GLY A 57 -0.66 -10.81 -11.21
CA GLY A 57 -0.75 -9.99 -10.01
C GLY A 57 -1.98 -9.10 -9.99
N MET A 58 -1.96 -8.13 -9.09
CA MET A 58 -3.02 -7.14 -8.97
C MET A 58 -2.99 -6.09 -10.11
N PRO A 59 -4.13 -5.47 -10.45
CA PRO A 59 -4.17 -4.35 -11.38
C PRO A 59 -3.26 -3.20 -10.96
N ALA A 60 -2.73 -2.43 -11.91
CA ALA A 60 -1.82 -1.32 -11.63
C ALA A 60 -2.38 -0.30 -10.60
N ILE A 61 -3.69 -0.03 -10.63
CA ILE A 61 -4.33 0.86 -9.66
C ILE A 61 -4.27 0.31 -8.23
N MET A 62 -4.35 -1.01 -8.06
CA MET A 62 -4.25 -1.67 -6.76
C MET A 62 -2.78 -1.73 -6.32
N LYS A 63 -1.86 -2.04 -7.25
CA LYS A 63 -0.42 -2.01 -6.93
C LYS A 63 0.03 -0.63 -6.45
N GLY A 64 -0.39 0.42 -7.14
CA GLY A 64 -0.11 1.80 -6.74
C GLY A 64 -0.77 2.19 -5.42
N TYR A 65 -1.97 1.67 -5.13
CA TYR A 65 -2.58 1.82 -3.81
C TYR A 65 -1.68 1.25 -2.71
N PHE A 66 -1.20 0.01 -2.86
CA PHE A 66 -0.28 -0.56 -1.88
C PHE A 66 1.02 0.24 -1.76
N ASP A 67 1.59 0.68 -2.88
CA ASP A 67 2.85 1.44 -2.89
C ASP A 67 2.74 2.79 -2.19
N ARG A 68 1.60 3.49 -2.34
CA ARG A 68 1.38 4.80 -1.73
C ARG A 68 0.85 4.72 -0.31
N VAL A 69 0.04 3.72 0.03
CA VAL A 69 -0.61 3.63 1.34
C VAL A 69 0.25 2.90 2.36
N PHE A 70 0.94 1.83 1.98
CA PHE A 70 1.77 1.00 2.87
C PHE A 70 3.24 1.44 2.82
N GLN A 71 3.49 2.69 3.22
CA GLN A 71 4.82 3.29 3.19
C GLN A 71 5.60 3.10 4.49
N ASN A 72 6.90 3.41 4.42
CA ASN A 72 7.76 3.56 5.59
C ASN A 72 7.14 4.55 6.60
N GLY A 73 7.20 4.22 7.89
CA GLY A 73 6.61 4.99 8.99
C GLY A 73 5.12 4.72 9.26
N PHE A 74 4.44 3.98 8.38
CA PHE A 74 3.08 3.50 8.61
C PHE A 74 3.01 1.97 8.62
N ALA A 75 3.46 1.33 7.54
CA ALA A 75 3.35 -0.12 7.40
C ALA A 75 4.57 -0.87 7.97
N TYR A 76 5.74 -0.30 7.74
CA TYR A 76 7.03 -0.81 8.17
C TYR A 76 7.97 0.37 8.48
N SER A 77 9.06 0.12 9.20
CA SER A 77 10.13 1.09 9.41
C SER A 77 11.49 0.42 9.23
N PHE A 78 12.50 1.24 8.94
CA PHE A 78 13.90 0.84 8.75
C PHE A 78 14.79 1.65 9.71
N GLU A 79 14.34 1.85 10.95
CA GLU A 79 15.08 2.55 12.00
C GLU A 79 16.23 1.71 12.58
N SER A 80 16.32 0.44 12.20
CA SER A 80 17.41 -0.48 12.53
C SER A 80 17.81 -1.30 11.30
N GLU A 81 18.89 -2.09 11.41
CA GLU A 81 19.33 -2.99 10.34
C GLU A 81 18.25 -4.01 9.92
N GLU A 82 17.28 -4.27 10.80
CA GLU A 82 16.16 -5.16 10.52
C GLU A 82 14.89 -4.37 10.22
N PRO A 83 14.14 -4.73 9.16
CA PRO A 83 12.85 -4.11 8.90
C PRO A 83 11.88 -4.39 10.06
N LYS A 84 11.35 -3.35 10.67
CA LYS A 84 10.35 -3.47 11.75
C LYS A 84 8.95 -3.33 11.18
N LYS A 85 8.05 -4.24 11.58
CA LYS A 85 6.61 -4.12 11.30
C LYS A 85 6.04 -2.98 12.16
N GLU A 86 5.45 -1.97 11.53
CA GLU A 86 4.74 -0.89 12.23
C GLU A 86 3.21 -1.05 12.12
N PHE A 87 2.73 -1.67 11.04
CA PHE A 87 1.31 -1.88 10.84
C PHE A 87 0.71 -2.79 11.90
N CYS A 88 -0.29 -2.34 12.64
CA CYS A 88 -0.94 -3.15 13.67
C CYS A 88 -1.98 -4.16 13.15
N GLY A 89 -2.31 -4.15 11.85
CA GLY A 89 -3.23 -5.16 11.30
C GLY A 89 -2.64 -6.56 11.36
N GLU A 90 -3.45 -7.49 11.87
CA GLU A 90 -3.04 -8.89 12.06
C GLU A 90 -3.31 -9.75 10.83
N GLU A 91 -4.42 -9.49 10.12
CA GLU A 91 -4.89 -10.33 9.02
C GLU A 91 -5.46 -9.49 7.87
N GLY A 92 -5.50 -10.08 6.67
CA GLY A 92 -6.13 -9.49 5.49
C GLY A 92 -6.55 -10.59 4.52
N VAL A 93 -7.66 -10.39 3.81
CA VAL A 93 -8.18 -11.38 2.85
C VAL A 93 -8.10 -10.83 1.44
N VAL A 94 -7.63 -11.66 0.50
CA VAL A 94 -7.61 -11.35 -0.92
C VAL A 94 -8.56 -12.29 -1.65
N PHE A 95 -9.47 -11.71 -2.43
CA PHE A 95 -10.26 -12.43 -3.42
C PHE A 95 -9.83 -11.97 -4.80
N ASP A 96 -9.17 -12.87 -5.52
CA ASP A 96 -8.82 -12.64 -6.90
C ASP A 96 -9.69 -13.45 -7.86
N THR A 97 -9.84 -12.93 -9.08
CA THR A 97 -10.52 -13.65 -10.17
C THR A 97 -9.55 -13.82 -11.31
N ASP A 98 -9.29 -15.07 -11.70
CA ASP A 98 -8.55 -15.41 -12.91
C ASP A 98 -9.46 -16.03 -13.98
N TRP A 99 -8.97 -16.10 -15.22
CA TRP A 99 -9.66 -16.80 -16.30
C TRP A 99 -9.30 -18.30 -16.36
N LEU A 100 -8.29 -18.74 -15.60
CA LEU A 100 -7.63 -20.04 -15.78
C LEU A 100 -8.49 -21.17 -15.21
N ALA A 101 -9.44 -20.85 -14.35
CA ALA A 101 -10.44 -21.79 -13.86
C ALA A 101 -11.38 -22.35 -14.96
N SER A 102 -11.47 -21.74 -16.15
CA SER A 102 -12.35 -22.19 -17.26
C SER A 102 -11.71 -23.14 -18.29
N SER A 103 -10.48 -23.61 -18.07
CA SER A 103 -9.81 -24.55 -19.01
C SER A 103 -9.79 -26.02 -18.53
N LYS A 104 -10.83 -26.48 -17.82
CA LYS A 104 -11.02 -27.90 -17.45
C LYS A 104 -12.39 -28.40 -17.87
#